data_AF-A0A520CD37-F1
#
_entry.id   AF-A0A520CD37-F1
#
_cell.length_a   1.000
_cell.length_b   1.000
_cell.length_c   1.000
_cell.angle_alpha   90.00
_cell.angle_beta   90.00
_cell.angle_gamma   90.00
#
_symmetry.space_group_name_H-M   'P 1'
#
loop_
_entity.id
_entity.type
_entity.pdbx_description
1 polymer ?
#
loop_
_entity_poly.entity_id
_entity_poly.type
_entity_poly.pdbx_seq_one_letter_code
_entity_poly.pdbx_strand_id
1 'polypeptide(L)' 'METETTLAPPALALLRHVTGTPLADERLRTLLAEAGPILDEIAKLRAVDLGDLHPAVIFEPSAPYRRVGRR' A
#
# COMPACT_ATOMS: atom_id res chain seq x y z
N MET A 1 -1.63 10.60 23.12
CA MET A 1 -1.18 11.63 22.17
C MET A 1 -1.76 11.22 20.84
N GLU A 2 -2.91 11.78 20.49
CA GLU A 2 -3.62 11.43 19.25
C GLU A 2 -2.81 11.98 18.08
N THR A 3 -2.15 11.09 17.35
CA THR A 3 -1.57 11.46 16.06
C THR A 3 -2.75 11.64 15.11
N GLU A 4 -3.15 12.89 14.94
CA GLU A 4 -4.09 13.30 13.91
C GLU A 4 -3.45 12.97 12.56
N THR A 5 -3.66 11.75 12.06
CA THR A 5 -3.16 11.26 10.77
C THR A 5 -3.94 11.95 9.66
N THR A 6 -3.67 13.24 9.48
CA THR A 6 -4.12 14.00 8.33
C THR A 6 -3.16 13.67 7.19
N LEU A 7 -3.64 12.93 6.20
CA LEU A 7 -2.89 12.73 4.97
C LEU A 7 -2.64 14.08 4.28
N ALA A 8 -1.47 14.24 3.68
CA ALA A 8 -1.16 15.42 2.90
C ALA A 8 -2.13 15.54 1.69
N PRO A 9 -2.49 16.76 1.24
CA PRO A 9 -3.45 16.98 0.15
C PRO A 9 -3.18 16.16 -1.14
N PRO A 10 -1.92 15.96 -1.58
CA PRO A 10 -1.62 15.12 -2.74
C PRO A 10 -2.00 13.64 -2.54
N ALA A 11 -1.83 13.10 -1.33
CA ALA A 11 -2.16 11.72 -1.02
C ALA A 11 -3.69 11.49 -0.98
N LEU A 12 -4.45 12.48 -0.49
CA LEU A 12 -5.92 12.47 -0.56
C LEU A 12 -6.42 12.44 -2.01
N ALA A 13 -5.85 13.27 -2.88
CA ALA A 13 -6.22 13.31 -4.28
C ALA A 13 -5.96 11.98 -4.99
N LEU A 14 -4.83 11.32 -4.69
CA LEU A 14 -4.50 10.00 -5.22
C LEU A 14 -5.50 8.94 -4.75
N LEU A 15 -5.86 8.91 -3.46
CA LEU A 15 -6.83 7.96 -2.92
C LEU A 15 -8.17 8.08 -3.64
N ARG A 16 -8.69 9.29 -3.81
CA ARG A 16 -9.93 9.54 -4.56
C ARG A 16 -9.85 9.07 -6.00
N HIS A 17 -8.71 9.30 -6.65
CA HIS A 17 -8.47 8.89 -8.03
C HIS A 17 -8.44 7.37 -8.17
N VAL A 18 -7.72 6.67 -7.28
CA VAL A 18 -7.53 5.21 -7.34
C VAL A 18 -8.80 4.46 -6.96
N THR A 19 -9.55 4.93 -5.96
CA THR A 19 -10.78 4.23 -5.53
C THR A 19 -12.00 4.59 -6.37
N GLY A 20 -11.89 5.62 -7.22
CA GLY A 20 -12.99 6.11 -8.07
C GLY A 20 -14.24 6.56 -7.30
N THR A 21 -14.10 6.78 -5.99
CA THR A 21 -15.23 7.02 -5.09
C THR A 21 -15.26 8.49 -4.66
N PRO A 22 -16.38 9.20 -4.84
CA PRO A 22 -16.57 10.53 -4.27
C PRO A 22 -16.78 10.40 -2.75
N LEU A 23 -15.69 10.27 -2.01
CA LEU A 23 -15.70 10.23 -0.54
C LEU A 23 -15.79 11.65 0.00
N ALA A 24 -16.86 11.93 0.75
CA ALA A 24 -16.98 13.13 1.58
C ALA A 24 -15.81 13.22 2.56
N ASP A 25 -15.37 14.45 2.84
CA ASP A 25 -14.19 14.73 3.68
C ASP A 25 -14.31 14.10 5.06
N GLU A 26 -15.50 14.15 5.70
CA GLU A 26 -15.70 13.54 7.01
C GLU A 26 -15.53 12.03 6.96
N ARG A 27 -16.11 11.37 5.95
CA ARG A 27 -16.01 9.91 5.81
C ARG A 27 -14.58 9.45 5.60
N LEU A 28 -13.80 10.22 4.83
CA LEU A 28 -12.40 9.93 4.61
C LEU A 28 -11.58 10.08 5.90
N ARG A 29 -11.81 11.13 6.71
CA ARG A 29 -11.16 11.28 8.02
C ARG A 29 -11.46 10.10 8.94
N THR A 30 -12.72 9.67 9.00
CA THR A 30 -13.12 8.49 9.80
C THR A 30 -12.39 7.23 9.34
N LEU A 31 -12.36 6.96 8.03
CA LEU A 31 -11.68 5.79 7.48
C LEU A 31 -10.17 5.81 7.76
N LEU A 32 -9.54 6.98 7.70
CA LEU A 32 -8.12 7.13 8.01
C LEU A 32 -7.82 6.90 9.49
N ALA A 33 -8.69 7.38 10.38
CA ALA A 33 -8.58 7.11 11.81
C ALA A 33 -8.76 5.61 12.11
N GLU A 34 -9.75 4.96 11.51
CA GLU A 34 -9.99 3.52 11.63
C GLU A 34 -8.83 2.68 11.07
N ALA A 35 -8.21 3.14 9.98
CA ALA A 35 -7.08 2.46 9.35
C ALA A 35 -5.74 2.68 10.06
N GLY A 36 -5.64 3.62 11.00
CA GLY A 36 -4.42 3.97 11.72
C GLY A 36 -3.62 2.75 12.21
N PRO A 37 -4.22 1.82 12.97
CA PRO A 37 -3.52 0.63 13.46
C PRO A 37 -2.93 -0.25 12.35
N ILE A 38 -3.62 -0.38 11.22
CA ILE A 38 -3.15 -1.17 10.07
C ILE A 38 -1.97 -0.45 9.40
N LEU A 39 -2.04 0.87 9.27
CA LEU A 39 -0.95 1.67 8.71
C LEU A 39 0.31 1.58 9.56
N ASP A 40 0.16 1.53 10.89
CA ASP A 40 1.29 1.32 11.81
C ASP A 40 1.94 -0.06 11.62
N GLU A 41 1.16 -1.13 11.48
CA GLU A 41 1.72 -2.46 11.18
C GLU A 41 2.42 -2.51 9.82
N ILE A 42 1.85 -1.87 8.80
CA ILE A 42 2.50 -1.74 7.47
C ILE A 42 3.84 -1.00 7.60
N ALA A 43 3.90 0.06 8.42
CA ALA A 43 5.13 0.80 8.66
C ALA A 43 6.21 -0.09 9.30
N LYS A 44 5.84 -0.94 10.27
CA LYS A 44 6.75 -1.93 10.86
C LYS A 44 7.29 -2.90 9.81
N LEU A 45 6.41 -3.47 8.98
CA LEU A 45 6.82 -4.40 7.93
C LEU A 45 7.77 -3.76 6.90
N ARG A 46 7.58 -2.48 6.57
CA ARG A 46 8.46 -1.74 5.67
C ARG A 46 9.84 -1.44 6.25
N ALA A 47 9.96 -1.42 7.57
CA ALA A 47 11.23 -1.21 8.26
C ALA A 47 12.04 -2.51 8.42
N VAL A 48 11.47 -3.67 8.08
CA VAL A 48 12.19 -4.94 8.10
C VAL A 48 13.25 -4.92 7.00
N ASP A 49 14.51 -5.17 7.39
CA ASP A 49 15.58 -5.41 6.44
C ASP A 49 15.40 -6.79 5.79
N LEU A 50 15.11 -6.78 4.49
CA LEU A 50 14.93 -7.99 3.70
C LEU A 50 16.23 -8.45 3.02
N GLY A 51 17.37 -7.79 3.29
CA GLY A 51 18.66 -8.11 2.67
C GLY A 51 19.13 -9.55 2.91
N ASP A 52 18.77 -10.13 4.05
CA ASP A 52 19.06 -11.53 4.41
C ASP A 52 17.93 -12.51 4.00
N LEU A 53 16.79 -11.98 3.54
CA LEU A 53 15.69 -12.79 3.03
C LEU A 53 15.90 -12.97 1.52
N HIS A 54 16.30 -14.18 1.11
CA HIS A 54 16.20 -14.59 -0.31
C HIS A 54 14.84 -14.11 -0.86
N PRO A 55 14.81 -13.43 -2.02
CA PRO A 55 13.70 -12.56 -2.37
C PRO A 55 12.38 -13.31 -2.33
N ALA A 56 11.45 -12.81 -1.52
CA ALA A 56 10.05 -13.20 -1.56
C ALA A 56 9.47 -12.71 -2.89
N VAL A 57 9.63 -13.53 -3.94
CA VAL A 57 9.14 -13.32 -5.31
C VAL A 57 9.82 -12.15 -6.05
N ILE A 58 10.78 -12.48 -6.91
CA ILE A 58 11.21 -11.57 -7.98
C ILE A 58 10.10 -11.57 -9.05
N PHE A 59 9.29 -10.50 -9.11
CA PHE A 59 8.38 -10.31 -10.23
C PHE A 59 9.16 -9.71 -11.40
N GLU A 60 9.68 -10.57 -12.27
CA GLU A 60 10.42 -10.17 -13.47
C GLU A 60 9.59 -10.49 -14.73
N PRO A 61 8.88 -9.50 -15.30
CA PRO A 61 7.95 -9.72 -16.42
C PRO A 61 8.64 -10.25 -17.68
N SER A 62 9.94 -10.05 -17.80
CA SER A 62 10.81 -10.48 -18.90
C SER A 62 11.42 -11.87 -18.69
N ALA A 63 11.12 -12.56 -17.58
CA ALA A 63 11.84 -13.76 -17.23
C ALA A 63 11.58 -14.94 -18.20
N PRO A 64 12.65 -15.61 -18.66
CA PRO A 64 12.59 -16.62 -19.73
C PRO A 64 11.89 -17.94 -19.39
N TYR A 65 11.58 -18.21 -18.12
CA TYR A 65 10.96 -19.48 -17.69
C TYR A 65 9.50 -19.67 -18.15
N ARG A 66 8.88 -18.68 -18.80
CA ARG A 66 7.50 -18.77 -19.33
C ARG A 66 7.40 -19.54 -20.67
N ARG A 67 8.52 -19.88 -21.32
CA ARG A 67 8.53 -20.68 -22.56
C ARG A 67 8.82 -22.14 -22.28
N VAL A 68 7.92 -22.83 -21.58
CA VAL A 68 7.87 -24.29 -21.63
C VAL A 68 6.42 -24.75 -21.79
N GLY A 69 6.07 -25.13 -23.02
CA GLY A 69 5.13 -26.23 -23.28
C GLY A 69 3.66 -25.90 -23.44
N ARG A 70 3.25 -25.50 -24.65
CA ARG A 70 2.06 -26.11 -25.28
C ARG A 70 2.46 -26.60 -26.66
N ARG A 71 2.68 -27.92 -26.76
CA ARG A 71 2.40 -28.67 -27.99
C ARG A 71 0.94 -29.06 -27.97
#